data_AF-A0AB74BQP5-F1
#
_entry.id   AF-A0AB74BQP5-F1
#
_cell.length_a   1.000
_cell.length_b   1.000
_cell.length_c   1.000
_cell.angle_alpha   90.00
_cell.angle_beta   90.00
_cell.angle_gamma   90.00
#
_symmetry.space_group_name_H-M   'P 1'
#
loop_
_entity.id
_entity.type
_entity.pdbx_description
1 polymer ?
#
loop_
_entity_poly.entity_id
_entity_poly.type
_entity_poly.pdbx_seq_one_letter_code
_entity_poly.pdbx_strand_id
1 'polypeptide(L)'
;MAKVVLISGINGITGSAILDHLVKYTTQEEWRRIIITSHFPLTLVMQDPRVDFLALDFSKPVDVLAQDMSRLCTEVTHAHFSSYVHKDSFAELNVANRLLSKNFLDALLLVVRNCLQNCTLQMGGKYYNVHLQPVPTPAREDQLRLEDFLRERQRGTTWSRNLIRPEAIIGYAVKPNGMNEALTLALHFLACKKLGVEAGMPTN
;
A
#
# COMPACT_ATOMS: atom_id res chain seq x y z
N MET A 1 -19.59 -14.96 -7.44
CA MET A 1 -19.48 -14.79 -5.98
C MET A 1 -19.03 -13.37 -5.70
N ALA A 2 -19.63 -12.72 -4.70
CA ALA A 2 -19.22 -11.39 -4.26
C ALA A 2 -17.79 -11.44 -3.70
N LYS A 3 -16.98 -10.43 -4.03
CA LYS A 3 -15.53 -10.41 -3.76
C LYS A 3 -15.25 -10.04 -2.30
N VAL A 4 -14.12 -10.48 -1.79
CA VAL A 4 -13.56 -10.05 -0.49
C VAL A 4 -12.19 -9.43 -0.75
N VAL A 5 -11.97 -8.22 -0.21
CA VAL A 5 -10.70 -7.50 -0.35
C VAL A 5 -9.96 -7.39 0.97
N LEU A 6 -8.63 -7.50 0.93
CA LEU A 6 -7.73 -7.11 2.02
C LEU A 6 -6.92 -5.89 1.61
N ILE A 7 -7.01 -4.80 2.36
CA ILE A 7 -6.32 -3.52 2.09
C ILE A 7 -5.33 -3.26 3.23
N SER A 8 -4.05 -3.23 2.90
CA SER A 8 -2.99 -2.88 3.84
C SER A 8 -2.63 -1.41 3.80
N GLY A 9 -2.16 -0.88 4.93
CA GLY A 9 -1.69 0.50 5.01
C GLY A 9 -2.84 1.49 5.09
N ILE A 10 -3.93 1.12 5.79
CA ILE A 10 -5.17 1.90 5.77
C ILE A 10 -5.05 3.31 6.34
N ASN A 11 -4.13 3.54 7.27
CA ASN A 11 -3.83 4.88 7.79
C ASN A 11 -2.98 5.73 6.82
N GLY A 12 -2.55 5.16 5.69
CA GLY A 12 -1.77 5.83 4.65
C GLY A 12 -2.64 6.45 3.55
N ILE A 13 -2.00 7.23 2.68
CA ILE A 13 -2.65 7.98 1.60
C ILE A 13 -3.37 7.08 0.59
N THR A 14 -2.76 5.98 0.16
CA THR A 14 -3.38 5.07 -0.81
C THR A 14 -4.43 4.18 -0.15
N GLY A 15 -4.10 3.52 0.97
CA GLY A 15 -5.02 2.58 1.62
C GLY A 15 -6.34 3.23 1.99
N SER A 16 -6.30 4.44 2.55
CA SER A 16 -7.51 5.21 2.86
C SER A 16 -8.30 5.62 1.62
N ALA A 17 -7.64 6.00 0.53
CA ALA A 17 -8.30 6.34 -0.74
C ALA A 17 -8.98 5.11 -1.39
N ILE A 18 -8.36 3.92 -1.34
CA ILE A 18 -8.97 2.68 -1.84
C ILE A 18 -10.22 2.36 -1.03
N LEU A 19 -10.14 2.44 0.31
CA LEU A 19 -11.28 2.21 1.18
C LEU A 19 -12.42 3.17 0.90
N ASP A 20 -12.13 4.48 0.83
CA ASP A 20 -13.10 5.52 0.52
C ASP A 20 -13.81 5.26 -0.82
N HIS A 21 -13.05 4.88 -1.84
CA HIS A 21 -13.60 4.54 -3.15
C HIS A 21 -14.54 3.33 -3.08
N LEU A 22 -14.11 2.23 -2.45
CA LEU A 22 -14.94 1.02 -2.36
C LEU A 22 -16.22 1.27 -1.57
N VAL A 23 -16.14 2.04 -0.48
CA VAL A 23 -17.31 2.37 0.33
C VAL A 23 -18.32 3.21 -0.46
N LYS A 24 -17.85 4.25 -1.16
CA LYS A 24 -18.73 5.20 -1.87
C LYS A 24 -19.32 4.66 -3.16
N TYR A 25 -18.55 3.87 -3.92
CA TYR A 25 -18.87 3.59 -5.32
C TYR A 25 -19.16 2.12 -5.62
N THR A 26 -19.17 1.26 -4.61
CA THR A 26 -19.46 -0.16 -4.81
C THR A 26 -20.49 -0.66 -3.81
N THR A 27 -21.14 -1.77 -4.15
CA THR A 27 -22.19 -2.41 -3.34
C THR A 27 -21.71 -3.68 -2.64
N GLN A 28 -22.54 -4.23 -1.76
CA GLN A 28 -22.28 -5.53 -1.10
C GLN A 28 -22.32 -6.72 -2.07
N GLU A 29 -23.02 -6.59 -3.21
CA GLU A 29 -23.06 -7.62 -4.25
C GLU A 29 -21.72 -7.71 -5.01
N GLU A 30 -21.01 -6.59 -5.14
CA GLU A 30 -19.69 -6.53 -5.75
C GLU A 30 -18.60 -6.91 -4.75
N TRP A 31 -18.61 -6.27 -3.59
CA TRP A 31 -17.67 -6.48 -2.49
C TRP A 31 -18.42 -6.84 -1.23
N ARG A 32 -18.46 -8.13 -0.89
CA ARG A 32 -19.15 -8.61 0.31
C ARG A 32 -18.49 -8.12 1.59
N ARG A 33 -17.16 -8.04 1.58
CA ARG A 33 -16.35 -7.70 2.75
C ARG A 33 -15.07 -6.96 2.33
N ILE A 34 -14.73 -5.96 3.12
CA ILE A 34 -13.56 -5.09 2.97
C ILE A 34 -12.76 -5.19 4.27
N ILE A 35 -11.72 -6.01 4.25
CA ILE A 35 -10.83 -6.18 5.40
C ILE A 35 -9.75 -5.13 5.29
N ILE A 36 -9.59 -4.33 6.34
CA ILE A 36 -8.61 -3.24 6.39
C ILE A 36 -7.60 -3.51 7.50
N THR A 37 -6.34 -3.18 7.23
CA THR A 37 -5.26 -3.45 8.19
C THR A 37 -4.25 -2.32 8.32
N SER A 38 -3.83 -2.11 9.57
CA SER A 38 -2.68 -1.30 9.96
C SER A 38 -2.09 -1.82 11.27
N HIS A 39 -0.83 -1.46 11.53
CA HIS A 39 -0.16 -1.74 12.80
C HIS A 39 -0.83 -1.05 14.00
N PHE A 40 -1.31 0.18 13.81
CA PHE A 40 -1.99 0.97 14.84
C PHE A 40 -3.51 0.97 14.62
N PRO A 41 -4.31 1.24 15.66
CA PRO A 41 -5.75 1.44 15.52
C PRO A 41 -6.11 2.47 14.45
N LEU A 42 -7.31 2.34 13.90
CA LEU A 42 -7.83 3.26 12.90
C LEU A 42 -7.94 4.66 13.48
N THR A 43 -7.40 5.64 12.75
CA THR A 43 -7.71 7.06 12.97
C THR A 43 -8.93 7.51 12.14
N LEU A 44 -9.36 6.70 11.17
CA LEU A 44 -10.56 6.93 10.37
C LEU A 44 -11.79 6.47 11.14
N VAL A 45 -12.75 7.36 11.33
CA VAL A 45 -14.10 6.99 11.78
C VAL A 45 -14.94 6.77 10.53
N MET A 46 -15.34 5.53 10.29
CA MET A 46 -16.19 5.19 9.16
C MET A 46 -17.12 4.05 9.55
N GLN A 47 -18.37 4.14 9.11
CA GLN A 47 -19.40 3.13 9.36
C GLN A 47 -19.88 2.59 8.02
N ASP A 48 -19.33 1.44 7.61
CA ASP A 48 -19.84 0.63 6.50
C ASP A 48 -19.89 -0.82 7.00
N PRO A 49 -21.05 -1.52 6.88
CA PRO A 49 -21.23 -2.87 7.41
C PRO A 49 -20.34 -3.93 6.74
N ARG A 50 -19.71 -3.62 5.61
CA ARG A 50 -18.77 -4.52 4.92
C ARG A 50 -17.36 -4.45 5.50
N VAL A 51 -17.06 -3.45 6.34
CA VAL A 51 -15.68 -3.12 6.72
C VAL A 51 -15.30 -3.81 8.03
N ASP A 52 -14.27 -4.65 7.99
CA ASP A 52 -13.71 -5.34 9.14
C ASP A 52 -12.26 -4.89 9.36
N PHE A 53 -11.90 -4.52 10.59
CA PHE A 53 -10.52 -4.15 10.94
C PHE A 53 -9.74 -5.34 11.51
N LEU A 54 -8.55 -5.57 10.96
CA LEU A 54 -7.59 -6.54 11.47
C LEU A 54 -6.24 -5.86 11.70
N ALA A 55 -5.82 -5.73 12.96
CA ALA A 55 -4.48 -5.22 13.28
C ALA A 55 -3.43 -6.27 12.90
N LEU A 56 -2.53 -5.92 11.97
CA LEU A 56 -1.43 -6.79 11.54
C LEU A 56 -0.11 -6.04 11.60
N ASP A 57 0.92 -6.76 12.03
CA ASP A 57 2.30 -6.30 12.02
C ASP A 57 3.11 -7.18 11.07
N PHE A 58 3.31 -6.69 9.84
CA PHE A 58 4.04 -7.44 8.79
C PHE A 58 5.54 -7.62 9.08
N SER A 59 6.07 -7.06 10.18
CA SER A 59 7.42 -7.35 10.64
C SER A 59 7.54 -8.69 11.39
N LYS A 60 6.40 -9.24 11.86
CA LYS A 60 6.35 -10.53 12.54
C LYS A 60 6.68 -11.70 11.59
N PRO A 61 7.08 -12.86 12.13
CA PRO A 61 7.22 -14.10 11.37
C PRO A 61 5.95 -14.49 10.59
N VAL A 62 6.15 -15.16 9.45
CA VAL A 62 5.08 -15.52 8.51
C VAL A 62 4.02 -16.43 9.12
N ASP A 63 4.40 -17.37 9.97
CA ASP A 63 3.52 -18.30 10.67
C ASP A 63 2.61 -17.58 11.67
N VAL A 64 3.16 -16.64 12.43
CA VAL A 64 2.40 -15.79 13.36
C VAL A 64 1.43 -14.90 12.58
N LEU A 65 1.89 -14.30 11.47
CA LEU A 65 1.04 -13.50 10.59
C LEU A 65 -0.08 -14.32 9.96
N ALA A 66 0.19 -15.55 9.53
CA ALA A 66 -0.83 -16.44 8.96
C ALA A 66 -1.88 -16.80 10.02
N GLN A 67 -1.46 -17.05 11.26
CA GLN A 67 -2.38 -17.28 12.37
C GLN A 67 -3.27 -16.05 12.63
N ASP A 68 -2.69 -14.85 12.67
CA ASP A 68 -3.45 -13.60 12.85
C ASP A 68 -4.43 -13.37 11.67
N MET A 69 -3.98 -13.59 10.44
CA MET A 69 -4.79 -13.46 9.21
C MET A 69 -5.91 -14.51 9.11
N SER A 70 -5.73 -15.72 9.66
CA SER A 70 -6.71 -16.81 9.57
C SER A 70 -8.10 -16.46 10.11
N ARG A 71 -8.19 -15.46 10.99
CA ARG A 71 -9.44 -15.02 11.62
C ARG A 71 -10.42 -14.40 10.63
N LEU A 72 -9.92 -13.69 9.61
CA LEU A 72 -10.78 -12.92 8.68
C LEU A 72 -10.39 -13.12 7.22
N CYS A 73 -9.15 -13.52 6.91
CA CYS A 73 -8.61 -13.47 5.55
C CYS A 73 -8.79 -14.75 4.74
N THR A 74 -9.42 -15.81 5.25
CA THR A 74 -9.54 -17.11 4.55
C THR A 74 -10.27 -17.04 3.21
N GLU A 75 -11.22 -16.12 3.08
CA GLU A 75 -12.03 -15.94 1.88
C GLU A 75 -11.55 -14.77 1.00
N VAL A 76 -10.37 -14.19 1.29
CA VAL A 76 -9.84 -13.04 0.53
C VAL A 76 -9.61 -13.44 -0.93
N THR A 77 -10.23 -12.67 -1.81
CA THR A 77 -10.12 -12.83 -3.27
C THR A 77 -9.20 -11.78 -3.89
N HIS A 78 -9.13 -10.58 -3.30
CA HIS A 78 -8.32 -9.48 -3.80
C HIS A 78 -7.49 -8.91 -2.67
N ALA A 79 -6.22 -8.62 -2.94
CA ALA A 79 -5.33 -8.02 -1.96
C ALA A 79 -4.69 -6.75 -2.52
N HIS A 80 -4.70 -5.67 -1.75
CA HIS A 80 -4.01 -4.43 -2.05
C HIS A 80 -2.99 -4.16 -0.95
N PHE A 81 -1.71 -4.20 -1.32
CA PHE A 81 -0.62 -3.87 -0.41
C PHE A 81 -0.14 -2.45 -0.66
N SER A 82 -0.31 -1.58 0.33
CA SER A 82 0.18 -0.19 0.33
C SER A 82 0.89 0.20 1.63
N SER A 83 1.36 -0.80 2.39
CA SER A 83 2.10 -0.59 3.63
C SER A 83 3.55 -0.18 3.35
N TYR A 84 4.10 0.67 4.22
CA TYR A 84 5.46 1.16 4.16
C TYR A 84 6.03 1.37 5.56
N VAL A 85 7.33 1.15 5.72
CA VAL A 85 8.08 1.51 6.92
C VAL A 85 9.26 2.39 6.54
N HIS A 86 9.41 3.51 7.26
CA HIS A 86 10.55 4.39 7.08
C HIS A 86 11.76 3.90 7.90
N LYS A 87 12.95 4.05 7.31
CA LYS A 87 14.26 3.85 7.90
C LYS A 87 15.17 4.95 7.34
N ASP A 88 16.05 5.45 8.18
CA ASP A 88 16.94 6.56 7.82
C ASP A 88 18.00 6.13 6.79
N SER A 89 18.49 4.89 6.90
CA SER A 89 19.41 4.29 5.94
C SER A 89 18.66 3.70 4.74
N PHE A 90 19.06 4.04 3.52
CA PHE A 90 18.50 3.43 2.30
C PHE A 90 18.69 1.91 2.25
N ALA A 91 19.81 1.39 2.77
CA ALA A 91 20.04 -0.06 2.83
C ALA A 91 19.02 -0.74 3.74
N GLU A 92 18.84 -0.21 4.95
CA GLU A 92 17.86 -0.74 5.91
C GLU A 92 16.42 -0.57 5.40
N LEU A 93 16.12 0.56 4.78
CA LEU A 93 14.82 0.86 4.18
C LEU A 93 14.44 -0.16 3.12
N ASN A 94 15.39 -0.49 2.22
CA ASN A 94 15.18 -1.45 1.15
C ASN A 94 14.98 -2.86 1.69
N VAL A 95 15.78 -3.28 2.68
CA VAL A 95 15.62 -4.57 3.34
C VAL A 95 14.27 -4.65 4.06
N ALA A 96 13.92 -3.65 4.86
CA ALA A 96 12.71 -3.64 5.67
C ALA A 96 11.44 -3.70 4.80
N ASN A 97 11.33 -2.89 3.74
CA ASN A 97 10.12 -2.87 2.90
C ASN A 97 10.01 -4.09 1.97
N ARG A 98 11.14 -4.68 1.56
CA ARG A 98 11.14 -5.98 0.86
C ARG A 98 10.60 -7.08 1.76
N LEU A 99 11.09 -7.18 3.00
CA LEU A 99 10.60 -8.15 3.98
C LEU A 99 9.12 -7.93 4.29
N LEU A 100 8.69 -6.66 4.45
CA LEU A 100 7.30 -6.31 4.75
C LEU A 100 6.32 -6.85 3.70
N SER A 101 6.60 -6.61 2.41
CA SER A 101 5.76 -7.06 1.30
C SER A 101 5.83 -8.57 1.08
N LYS A 102 7.01 -9.17 1.29
CA LYS A 102 7.20 -10.63 1.22
C LYS A 102 6.41 -11.34 2.33
N ASN A 103 6.54 -10.90 3.58
CA ASN A 103 5.85 -11.49 4.73
C ASN A 103 4.34 -11.40 4.59
N PHE A 104 3.82 -10.26 4.13
CA PHE A 104 2.41 -10.08 3.81
C PHE A 104 1.91 -11.13 2.81
N LEU A 105 2.59 -11.25 1.66
CA LEU A 105 2.17 -12.18 0.61
C LEU A 105 2.29 -13.64 1.05
N ASP A 106 3.40 -13.99 1.70
CA ASP A 106 3.62 -15.34 2.23
C ASP A 106 2.52 -15.76 3.20
N ALA A 107 2.24 -14.93 4.21
CA ALA A 107 1.21 -15.20 5.19
C ALA A 107 -0.19 -15.28 4.56
N LEU A 108 -0.49 -14.38 3.62
CA LEU A 108 -1.76 -14.37 2.92
C LEU A 108 -1.97 -15.68 2.14
N LEU A 109 -0.96 -16.12 1.38
CA LEU A 109 -1.04 -17.33 0.55
C LEU A 109 -1.23 -18.60 1.39
N LEU A 110 -0.69 -18.66 2.61
CA LEU A 110 -0.95 -19.76 3.55
C LEU A 110 -2.41 -19.84 4.00
N VAL A 111 -3.11 -18.69 4.03
CA VAL A 111 -4.47 -18.57 4.60
C VAL A 111 -5.56 -18.66 3.53
N VAL A 112 -5.37 -18.01 2.38
CA VAL A 112 -6.39 -17.89 1.32
C VAL A 112 -6.53 -19.15 0.46
N ARG A 113 -5.58 -20.08 0.55
CA ARG A 113 -5.52 -21.30 -0.28
C ARG A 113 -5.75 -20.98 -1.77
N ASN A 114 -6.90 -21.37 -2.33
CA ASN A 114 -7.26 -21.21 -3.75
C ASN A 114 -8.26 -20.06 -4.00
N CYS A 115 -8.58 -19.25 -3.00
CA CYS A 115 -9.57 -18.17 -3.12
C CYS A 115 -9.03 -16.91 -3.79
N LEU A 116 -7.71 -16.69 -3.76
CA LEU A 116 -7.09 -15.50 -4.31
C LEU A 116 -7.31 -15.43 -5.82
N GLN A 117 -7.71 -14.25 -6.31
CA GLN A 117 -7.94 -13.93 -7.72
C GLN A 117 -6.98 -12.85 -8.20
N ASN A 118 -6.68 -11.86 -7.34
CA ASN A 118 -5.73 -10.80 -7.64
C ASN A 118 -4.93 -10.34 -6.41
N CYS A 119 -3.66 -10.03 -6.62
CA CYS A 119 -2.84 -9.31 -5.64
C CYS A 119 -2.14 -8.12 -6.30
N THR A 120 -2.42 -6.92 -5.81
CA THR A 120 -1.87 -5.66 -6.28
C THR A 120 -0.90 -5.10 -5.24
N LEU A 121 0.38 -4.94 -5.62
CA LEU A 121 1.38 -4.30 -4.78
C LEU A 121 1.67 -2.90 -5.29
N GLN A 122 1.54 -1.92 -4.40
CA GLN A 122 2.05 -0.58 -4.61
C GLN A 122 3.54 -0.54 -4.29
N MET A 123 4.33 -0.24 -5.32
CA MET A 123 5.72 0.15 -5.24
C MET A 123 5.79 1.67 -5.42
N GLY A 124 6.82 2.17 -6.10
CA GLY A 124 6.91 3.57 -6.49
C GLY A 124 8.20 3.84 -7.25
N GLY A 125 8.57 5.12 -7.38
CA GLY A 125 9.81 5.53 -8.05
C GLY A 125 11.07 4.83 -7.50
N LYS A 126 11.07 4.38 -6.24
CA LYS A 126 12.16 3.58 -5.64
C LYS A 126 12.48 2.29 -6.41
N TYR A 127 11.50 1.74 -7.14
CA TYR A 127 11.72 0.62 -8.05
C TYR A 127 12.81 0.94 -9.09
N TYR A 128 12.88 2.19 -9.53
CA TYR A 128 13.86 2.67 -10.50
C TYR A 128 15.15 3.20 -9.86
N ASN A 129 15.31 3.07 -8.54
CA ASN A 129 16.42 3.66 -7.78
C ASN A 129 16.50 5.20 -7.83
N VAL A 130 15.37 5.91 -8.02
CA VAL A 130 15.32 7.39 -8.00
C VAL A 130 15.88 8.03 -6.72
N HIS A 131 15.93 7.26 -5.64
CA HIS A 131 16.46 7.69 -4.34
C HIS A 131 17.99 7.53 -4.22
N LEU A 132 18.63 6.84 -5.16
CA LEU A 132 20.07 6.56 -5.17
C LEU A 132 20.79 7.31 -6.28
N GLN A 133 20.15 7.47 -7.44
CA GLN A 133 20.77 8.08 -8.61
C GLN A 133 19.71 8.63 -9.58
N PRO A 134 20.08 9.54 -10.50
CA PRO A 134 19.22 9.94 -11.60
C PRO A 134 18.76 8.72 -12.41
N VAL A 135 17.48 8.74 -12.80
CA VAL A 135 16.86 7.66 -13.59
C VAL A 135 16.64 8.15 -15.03
N PRO A 136 17.02 7.35 -16.04
CA PRO A 136 16.73 7.68 -17.44
C PRO A 136 15.23 7.91 -17.66
N THR A 137 14.89 9.00 -18.32
CA THR A 137 13.51 9.37 -18.64
C THR A 137 13.23 9.14 -20.13
N PRO A 138 12.11 8.49 -20.50
CA PRO A 138 11.09 7.93 -19.62
C PRO A 138 11.56 6.62 -18.95
N ALA A 139 11.24 6.47 -17.65
CA ALA A 139 11.43 5.21 -16.96
C ALA A 139 10.44 4.17 -17.51
N ARG A 140 10.93 2.98 -17.90
CA ARG A 140 10.10 1.91 -18.46
C ARG A 140 10.11 0.67 -17.58
N GLU A 141 8.99 -0.04 -17.56
CA GLU A 141 8.81 -1.16 -16.63
C GLU A 141 9.69 -2.38 -16.93
N ASP A 142 10.19 -2.49 -18.16
CA ASP A 142 11.05 -3.56 -18.67
C ASP A 142 12.54 -3.35 -18.37
N GLN A 143 12.94 -2.15 -17.90
CA GLN A 143 14.36 -1.76 -17.74
C GLN A 143 15.05 -2.29 -16.48
N LEU A 144 14.31 -2.74 -15.46
CA LEU A 144 14.89 -3.28 -14.23
C LEU A 144 14.27 -4.64 -13.87
N ARG A 145 15.14 -5.61 -13.61
CA ARG A 145 14.80 -6.99 -13.22
C ARG A 145 15.04 -7.23 -11.73
N LEU A 146 14.55 -6.35 -10.87
CA LEU A 146 14.55 -6.64 -9.43
C LEU A 146 13.52 -7.75 -9.17
N GLU A 147 14.03 -8.86 -8.65
CA GLU A 147 13.36 -10.10 -8.25
C GLU A 147 11.87 -9.89 -7.93
N ASP A 148 11.03 -10.29 -8.88
CA ASP A 148 9.59 -10.21 -8.71
C ASP A 148 9.16 -11.44 -7.90
N PHE A 149 9.38 -11.42 -6.58
CA PHE A 149 8.94 -12.50 -5.69
C PHE A 149 7.44 -12.78 -5.89
N LEU A 150 6.63 -11.76 -6.25
CA LEU A 150 5.25 -11.97 -6.67
C LEU A 150 5.13 -12.86 -7.91
N ARG A 151 6.00 -12.69 -8.92
CA ARG A 151 6.04 -13.56 -10.10
C ARG A 151 6.37 -14.99 -9.72
N GLU A 152 7.31 -15.18 -8.81
CA GLU A 152 7.67 -16.51 -8.32
C GLU A 152 6.49 -17.18 -7.60
N ARG A 153 5.78 -16.43 -6.75
CA ARG A 153 4.60 -16.92 -6.03
C ARG A 153 3.38 -17.12 -6.90
N GLN A 154 3.28 -16.36 -7.99
CA GLN A 154 2.18 -16.47 -8.94
C GLN A 154 2.40 -17.63 -9.93
N ARG A 155 3.65 -18.06 -10.15
CA ARG A 155 3.97 -19.12 -11.10
C ARG A 155 3.25 -20.43 -10.74
N GLY A 156 2.50 -20.98 -11.70
CA GLY A 156 1.73 -22.22 -11.50
C GLY A 156 0.43 -22.03 -10.72
N THR A 157 0.02 -20.79 -10.47
CA THR A 157 -1.26 -20.46 -9.81
C THR A 157 -2.23 -19.80 -10.80
N THR A 158 -3.50 -19.67 -10.42
CA THR A 158 -4.56 -19.06 -11.24
C THR A 158 -4.78 -17.57 -10.96
N TRP A 159 -4.20 -17.03 -9.88
CA TRP A 159 -4.39 -15.64 -9.51
C TRP A 159 -3.49 -14.71 -10.34
N SER A 160 -3.91 -13.45 -10.47
CA SER A 160 -3.23 -12.41 -11.24
C SER A 160 -2.49 -11.43 -10.34
N ARG A 161 -1.37 -10.88 -10.80
CA ARG A 161 -0.61 -9.87 -10.04
C ARG A 161 -0.62 -8.53 -10.75
N ASN A 162 -0.72 -7.45 -9.98
CA ASN A 162 -0.47 -6.10 -10.45
C ASN A 162 0.65 -5.45 -9.65
N LEU A 163 1.52 -4.71 -10.34
CA LEU A 163 2.52 -3.85 -9.74
C LEU A 163 2.21 -2.43 -10.17
N ILE A 164 1.90 -1.55 -9.22
CA ILE A 164 1.68 -0.13 -9.50
C ILE A 164 2.86 0.68 -8.96
N ARG A 165 3.33 1.66 -9.73
CA ARG A 165 4.55 2.43 -9.45
C ARG A 165 4.25 3.92 -9.50
N PRO A 166 3.44 4.45 -8.55
CA PRO A 166 3.19 5.88 -8.48
C PRO A 166 4.51 6.64 -8.24
N GLU A 167 4.56 7.86 -8.77
CA GLU A 167 5.57 8.84 -8.40
C GLU A 167 5.11 9.59 -7.13
N ALA A 168 5.10 10.91 -7.15
CA ALA A 168 4.56 11.71 -6.08
C ALA A 168 3.03 11.53 -6.02
N ILE A 169 2.51 11.21 -4.84
CA ILE A 169 1.08 10.97 -4.64
C ILE A 169 0.44 12.28 -4.16
N ILE A 170 -0.51 12.76 -4.96
CA ILE A 170 -1.41 13.87 -4.63
C ILE A 170 -2.66 13.29 -3.98
N GLY A 171 -2.92 13.64 -2.72
CA GLY A 171 -4.10 13.14 -2.02
C GLY A 171 -4.15 13.55 -0.56
N TYR A 172 -4.98 12.83 0.20
CA TYR A 172 -5.22 13.08 1.60
C TYR A 172 -4.84 11.87 2.44
N ALA A 173 -4.21 12.11 3.60
CA ALA A 173 -4.00 11.10 4.61
C ALA A 173 -4.36 11.69 5.98
N VAL A 174 -5.00 10.89 6.81
CA VAL A 174 -5.44 11.32 8.15
C VAL A 174 -4.26 11.61 9.07
N LYS A 175 -3.16 10.85 8.92
CA LYS A 175 -1.92 11.10 9.66
C LYS A 175 -0.97 11.94 8.81
N PRO A 176 -0.24 12.89 9.43
CA PRO A 176 0.90 13.53 8.78
C PRO A 176 1.80 12.46 8.19
N ASN A 177 2.07 12.57 6.89
CA ASN A 177 2.97 11.68 6.19
C ASN A 177 3.97 12.54 5.41
N GLY A 178 5.23 12.14 5.40
CA GLY A 178 6.29 12.87 4.70
C GLY A 178 6.30 12.66 3.18
N MET A 179 5.30 11.97 2.62
CA MET A 179 5.21 11.63 1.19
C MET A 179 3.85 12.04 0.61
N ASN A 180 3.33 13.20 1.04
CA ASN A 180 2.14 13.83 0.49
C ASN A 180 2.56 15.16 -0.13
N GLU A 181 2.75 15.17 -1.44
CA GLU A 181 3.23 16.34 -2.17
C GLU A 181 2.25 17.51 -2.06
N ALA A 182 0.94 17.24 -2.15
CA ALA A 182 -0.08 18.27 -2.04
C ALA A 182 -0.04 18.99 -0.68
N LEU A 183 0.09 18.24 0.41
CA LEU A 183 0.19 18.81 1.75
C LEU A 183 1.45 19.65 1.92
N THR A 184 2.59 19.15 1.45
CA THR A 184 3.88 19.88 1.53
C THR A 184 3.83 21.19 0.75
N LEU A 185 3.30 21.17 -0.47
CA LEU A 185 3.12 22.39 -1.28
C LEU A 185 2.13 23.37 -0.64
N ALA A 186 1.02 22.88 -0.11
CA ALA A 186 0.05 23.71 0.60
C ALA A 186 0.67 24.39 1.83
N LEU A 187 1.47 23.67 2.61
CA LEU A 187 2.19 24.23 3.77
C LEU A 187 3.19 25.31 3.34
N HIS A 188 3.94 25.08 2.26
CA HIS A 188 4.85 26.09 1.67
C HIS A 188 4.10 27.36 1.30
N PHE A 189 3.02 27.25 0.54
CA PHE A 189 2.21 28.40 0.11
C PHE A 189 1.59 29.16 1.28
N LEU A 190 1.10 28.45 2.29
CA LEU A 190 0.54 29.06 3.50
C LEU A 190 1.61 29.81 4.31
N ALA A 191 2.82 29.24 4.43
CA ALA A 191 3.93 29.89 5.09
C ALA A 191 4.38 31.16 4.34
N CYS A 192 4.57 31.10 3.02
CA CYS A 192 4.90 32.26 2.19
C CYS A 192 3.85 33.37 2.33
N LYS A 193 2.56 33.01 2.24
CA LYS A 193 1.45 33.95 2.45
C LYS A 193 1.50 34.61 3.83
N LYS A 194 1.80 33.85 4.88
CA LYS A 194 1.89 34.37 6.26
C LYS A 194 3.05 35.35 6.43
N LEU A 195 4.17 35.11 5.75
CA LEU A 195 5.37 35.94 5.80
C LEU A 195 5.32 37.15 4.83
N GLY A 196 4.32 37.22 3.95
CA GLY A 196 4.22 38.28 2.94
C GLY A 196 5.27 38.18 1.84
N VAL A 197 5.77 36.97 1.58
CA VAL A 197 6.78 36.71 0.54
C VAL A 197 6.16 35.92 -0.62
N GLU A 198 6.76 36.04 -1.80
CA GLU A 198 6.38 35.23 -2.96
C GLU A 198 6.68 33.75 -2.71
N ALA A 199 5.79 32.87 -3.17
CA ALA A 199 6.00 31.44 -3.15
C ALA A 199 6.86 30.99 -4.34
N GLY A 200 8.18 31.18 -4.23
CA GLY A 200 9.12 30.66 -5.21
C GLY A 200 9.06 29.13 -5.33
N MET A 201 9.35 28.62 -6.54
CA MET A 201 9.45 27.18 -6.78
C MET A 201 10.62 26.62 -5.97
N PRO A 202 10.40 25.60 -5.11
CA PRO A 202 11.46 25.01 -4.28
C PRO A 202 12.27 24.00 -5.08
N THR A 203 12.92 24.46 -6.15
CA THR A 203 13.88 23.68 -6.93
C THR A 203 15.30 24.11 -6.57
N ASN A 204 16.25 23.17 -6.73
CA ASN A 204 17.69 23.49 -6.65
C ASN A 204 18.13 24.42 -7.78
#